data_AF-A0A961KA86-F1
#
_entry.id   AF-A0A961KA86-F1
#
_cell.length_a   1.000
_cell.length_b   1.000
_cell.length_c   1.000
_cell.angle_alpha   90.00
_cell.angle_beta   90.00
_cell.angle_gamma   90.00
#
_symmetry.space_group_name_H-M   'P 1'
#
loop_
_entity.id
_entity.type
_entity.pdbx_description
1 polymer ?
#
loop_
_entity_poly.entity_id
_entity_poly.type
_entity_poly.pdbx_seq_one_letter_code
_entity_poly.pdbx_strand_id
1 'polypeptide(L)'
;MFRKTLGACLFGLGAIADAGTGLAQDSDPGPDNAAIVARLEESARQDPALAEYLRALDRNATRAKDQAIRSALQSLFQIDPRGTVSAADISRHDAKQDAQRRGRLIGSYLAWDLDADGTISAGEREALEGSAGTELAMLFATGDQDANGMIDADEMRAYAARQSAQGARPSALRFLMLYDLDQNGEVTPAEVIATIDALSETELRITGQPSSRQSVFSPSGREQVQLPCDAPAPAENADIAVLTGYQGAALATASIAGLDGVTQVGRIEIESGDKPLYVFLAAYSNMIWEVSGDTGRIAALVVQRSRAGTEAGAGVVGVAEDRVHFVDLDTCMDPVYGMTDTKAVLAYRRVAESLGRDPDVMVATYTIDTVALPSGEGSKSGARGEGRDIVIYDGRRYELTPEGPRLLEENDTQRPGAQPPGVDRTWREFVRFYPAGLQAVDPAAVVAPGAVLDYDVLPQQAGLLQLLLEGKLRYNKGSFAIERPIARFPAGLNGAHSVEFVLAEGVPLPGGSAGHSDVYSAETGECLQGARCPR
;
A
#
# COMPACT_ATOMS: atom_id res chain seq x y z
N MET A 1 -54.43 -0.87 51.68
CA MET A 1 -54.72 -2.20 51.10
C MET A 1 -53.40 -2.95 50.98
N PHE A 2 -53.31 -4.13 51.61
CA PHE A 2 -52.34 -5.25 51.48
C PHE A 2 -50.93 -4.93 50.92
N ARG A 3 -49.79 -4.94 51.63
CA ARG A 3 -49.20 -5.83 52.67
C ARG A 3 -48.69 -7.19 52.14
N LYS A 4 -47.41 -7.47 52.45
CA LYS A 4 -46.67 -8.77 52.52
C LYS A 4 -46.08 -9.30 51.20
N THR A 5 -44.90 -9.95 51.11
CA THR A 5 -44.03 -10.71 52.06
C THR A 5 -42.67 -10.91 51.35
N LEU A 6 -41.48 -10.63 51.93
CA LEU A 6 -40.66 -11.44 52.87
C LEU A 6 -40.19 -12.80 52.31
N GLY A 7 -38.86 -13.01 52.31
CA GLY A 7 -38.21 -14.29 52.00
C GLY A 7 -36.68 -14.22 52.11
N ALA A 8 -36.18 -14.03 53.33
CA ALA A 8 -34.79 -14.31 53.68
C ALA A 8 -34.69 -15.76 54.22
N CYS A 9 -33.59 -16.47 53.92
CA CYS A 9 -33.05 -17.50 54.80
C CYS A 9 -31.55 -17.70 54.56
N LEU A 10 -30.77 -17.36 55.60
CA LEU A 10 -29.42 -17.84 55.86
C LEU A 10 -29.43 -19.35 56.19
N PHE A 11 -28.33 -20.04 55.88
CA PHE A 11 -27.42 -20.75 56.82
C PHE A 11 -26.75 -21.95 56.15
N GLY A 12 -25.42 -22.04 56.31
CA GLY A 12 -24.63 -23.20 55.91
C GLY A 12 -23.14 -22.99 56.21
N LEU A 13 -22.81 -22.92 57.50
CA LEU A 13 -21.45 -23.06 58.03
C LEU A 13 -20.88 -24.44 57.66
N GLY A 14 -19.62 -24.48 57.22
CA GLY A 14 -18.86 -25.72 57.05
C GLY A 14 -17.40 -25.42 56.76
N ALA A 15 -16.62 -25.18 57.81
CA ALA A 15 -15.16 -25.29 57.75
C ALA A 15 -14.78 -26.77 57.92
N ILE A 16 -14.05 -27.35 56.96
CA ILE A 16 -13.28 -28.58 57.15
C ILE A 16 -11.92 -28.39 56.46
N ALA A 17 -10.90 -28.81 57.21
CA ALA A 17 -9.48 -28.72 56.95
C ALA A 17 -8.99 -29.63 55.80
N ASP A 18 -7.84 -29.22 55.26
CA ASP A 18 -6.65 -30.04 55.00
C ASP A 18 -6.85 -31.45 54.40
N ALA A 19 -6.57 -31.57 53.09
CA ALA A 19 -6.08 -32.80 52.48
C ALA A 19 -5.26 -32.43 51.24
N GLY A 20 -3.94 -32.41 51.40
CA GLY A 20 -3.03 -32.59 50.28
C GLY A 20 -3.17 -33.99 49.67
N THR A 21 -2.51 -34.12 48.51
CA THR A 21 -2.26 -35.32 47.69
C THR A 21 -3.31 -35.70 46.65
N GLY A 22 -2.85 -35.74 45.39
CA GLY A 22 -3.31 -36.76 44.44
C GLY A 22 -4.10 -36.30 43.23
N LEU A 23 -3.59 -35.34 42.44
CA LEU A 23 -3.86 -35.32 40.99
C LEU A 23 -2.51 -35.31 40.27
N ALA A 24 -1.92 -36.50 40.16
CA ALA A 24 -0.94 -36.77 39.13
C ALA A 24 -1.65 -36.58 37.78
N GLN A 25 -1.37 -35.46 37.12
CA GLN A 25 -1.53 -35.38 35.68
C GLN A 25 -0.49 -36.34 35.10
N ASP A 26 -0.95 -37.49 34.60
CA ASP A 26 -0.28 -38.21 33.51
C ASP A 26 -0.20 -37.24 32.33
N SER A 27 0.83 -36.39 32.38
CA SER A 27 1.34 -35.72 31.20
C SER A 27 2.36 -36.69 30.65
N ASP A 28 1.97 -37.40 29.60
CA ASP A 28 2.90 -38.13 28.75
C ASP A 28 4.08 -37.17 28.48
N PRO A 29 5.34 -37.51 28.83
CA PRO A 29 6.46 -36.62 28.61
C PRO A 29 6.50 -36.35 27.11
N GLY A 30 6.17 -35.11 26.73
CA GLY A 30 6.21 -34.67 25.34
C GLY A 30 7.53 -35.08 24.70
N PRO A 31 7.53 -35.38 23.39
CA PRO A 31 8.69 -35.93 22.72
C PRO A 31 9.92 -35.05 22.99
N ASP A 32 11.05 -35.70 23.30
CA ASP A 32 12.34 -35.03 23.53
C ASP A 32 12.66 -34.06 22.36
N ASN A 33 13.12 -32.84 22.68
CA ASN A 33 13.47 -31.81 21.70
C ASN A 33 14.41 -32.36 20.61
N ALA A 34 15.33 -33.25 20.97
CA ALA A 34 16.21 -33.91 20.01
C ALA A 34 15.46 -34.82 19.03
N ALA A 35 14.41 -35.51 19.48
CA ALA A 35 13.57 -36.37 18.65
C ALA A 35 12.68 -35.53 17.70
N ILE A 36 12.17 -34.39 18.17
CA ILE A 36 11.43 -33.43 17.34
C ILE A 36 12.34 -32.93 16.21
N VAL A 37 13.53 -32.40 16.53
CA VAL A 37 14.47 -31.87 15.52
C VAL A 37 14.90 -32.95 14.53
N ALA A 38 15.21 -34.17 14.98
CA ALA A 38 15.57 -35.27 14.08
C ALA A 38 14.47 -35.60 13.06
N ARG A 39 13.20 -35.52 13.47
CA ARG A 39 12.04 -35.70 12.57
C ARG A 39 11.94 -34.58 11.54
N LEU A 40 12.20 -33.33 11.93
CA LEU A 40 12.22 -32.18 11.02
C LEU A 40 13.34 -32.34 9.98
N GLU A 41 14.53 -32.80 10.39
CA GLU A 41 15.66 -33.07 9.48
C GLU A 41 15.36 -34.19 8.47
N GLU A 42 14.70 -35.26 8.90
CA GLU A 42 14.25 -36.33 8.00
C GLU A 42 13.24 -35.80 6.97
N SER A 43 12.28 -34.98 7.41
CA SER A 43 11.28 -34.37 6.53
C SER A 43 11.94 -33.41 5.53
N ALA A 44 12.93 -32.62 5.97
CA ALA A 44 13.73 -31.75 5.12
C ALA A 44 14.51 -32.49 4.04
N ARG A 45 14.98 -33.72 4.32
CA ARG A 45 15.68 -34.56 3.34
C ARG A 45 14.77 -35.03 2.21
N GLN A 46 13.47 -35.14 2.46
CA GLN A 46 12.49 -35.64 1.51
C GLN A 46 11.87 -34.53 0.63
N ASP A 47 11.83 -33.28 1.11
CA ASP A 47 11.28 -32.13 0.37
C ASP A 47 12.25 -30.91 0.40
N PRO A 48 12.90 -30.57 -0.73
CA PRO A 48 13.79 -29.40 -0.82
C PRO A 48 13.11 -28.06 -0.51
N ALA A 49 11.81 -27.90 -0.80
CA ALA A 49 11.07 -26.68 -0.47
C ALA A 49 10.79 -26.59 1.04
N LEU A 50 10.53 -27.73 1.68
CA LEU A 50 10.42 -27.83 3.13
C LEU A 50 11.77 -27.54 3.82
N ALA A 51 12.88 -27.99 3.25
CA ALA A 51 14.22 -27.68 3.75
C ALA A 51 14.51 -26.17 3.77
N GLU A 52 14.06 -25.41 2.78
CA GLU A 52 14.20 -23.96 2.76
C GLU A 52 13.32 -23.29 3.83
N TYR A 53 12.07 -23.72 3.94
CA TYR A 53 11.13 -23.26 4.98
C TYR A 53 11.68 -23.51 6.39
N LEU A 54 12.15 -24.72 6.66
CA LEU A 54 12.70 -25.13 7.95
C LEU A 54 13.95 -24.34 8.35
N ARG A 55 14.85 -24.05 7.41
CA ARG A 55 16.01 -23.17 7.68
C ARG A 55 15.56 -21.74 8.04
N ALA A 56 14.48 -21.24 7.43
CA ALA A 56 13.94 -19.94 7.78
C ALA A 56 13.25 -19.95 9.15
N LEU A 57 12.54 -21.03 9.47
CA LEU A 57 11.87 -21.23 10.76
C LEU A 57 12.89 -21.36 11.90
N ASP A 58 13.92 -22.19 11.74
CA ASP A 58 15.01 -22.39 12.70
C ASP A 58 15.70 -21.06 13.04
N ARG A 59 16.13 -20.29 12.02
CA ARG A 59 16.69 -18.93 12.23
C ARG A 59 15.76 -18.00 13.00
N ASN A 60 14.46 -18.06 12.73
CA ASN A 60 13.48 -17.22 13.43
C ASN A 60 13.24 -17.72 14.87
N ALA A 61 13.20 -19.03 15.09
CA ALA A 61 13.02 -19.65 16.41
C ALA A 61 14.20 -19.32 17.34
N THR A 62 15.45 -19.41 16.84
CA THR A 62 16.65 -19.08 17.63
C THR A 62 16.74 -17.58 17.95
N ARG A 63 16.35 -16.69 17.03
CA ARG A 63 16.50 -15.24 17.19
C ARG A 63 15.33 -14.57 17.92
N ALA A 64 14.11 -15.07 17.71
CA ALA A 64 12.88 -14.43 18.16
C ALA A 64 11.77 -15.46 18.40
N LYS A 65 12.00 -16.40 19.32
CA LYS A 65 11.10 -17.50 19.71
C LYS A 65 9.63 -17.07 19.83
N ASP A 66 9.34 -16.05 20.64
CA ASP A 66 7.97 -15.57 20.86
C ASP A 66 7.31 -14.98 19.61
N GLN A 67 8.10 -14.39 18.71
CA GLN A 67 7.59 -13.91 17.42
C GLN A 67 7.30 -15.09 16.49
N ALA A 68 8.18 -16.09 16.44
CA ALA A 68 7.98 -17.30 15.65
C ALA A 68 6.71 -18.04 16.10
N ILE A 69 6.50 -18.21 17.40
CA ILE A 69 5.29 -18.80 17.98
C ILE A 69 4.06 -18.00 17.56
N ARG A 70 4.06 -16.67 17.77
CA ARG A 70 2.93 -15.82 17.40
C ARG A 70 2.58 -15.90 15.91
N SER A 71 3.57 -15.85 15.02
CA SER A 71 3.33 -15.95 13.58
C SER A 71 2.79 -17.31 13.14
N ALA A 72 3.29 -18.40 13.73
CA ALA A 72 2.80 -19.75 13.45
C ALA A 72 1.36 -19.94 13.96
N LEU A 73 1.06 -19.48 15.18
CA LEU A 73 -0.29 -19.52 15.75
C LEU A 73 -1.28 -18.65 14.96
N GLN A 74 -0.88 -17.45 14.54
CA GLN A 74 -1.72 -16.62 13.68
C GLN A 74 -2.08 -17.33 12.37
N SER A 75 -1.13 -18.02 11.75
CA SER A 75 -1.36 -18.79 10.53
C SER A 75 -2.36 -19.94 10.76
N LEU A 76 -2.28 -20.58 11.93
CA LEU A 76 -3.21 -21.63 12.35
C LEU A 76 -4.64 -21.06 12.52
N PHE A 77 -4.80 -19.98 13.28
CA PHE A 77 -6.11 -19.35 13.53
C PHE A 77 -6.74 -18.69 12.29
N GLN A 78 -5.94 -18.34 11.27
CA GLN A 78 -6.46 -17.88 9.98
C GLN A 78 -7.19 -18.99 9.22
N ILE A 79 -6.82 -20.26 9.42
CA ILE A 79 -7.43 -21.41 8.76
C ILE A 79 -8.62 -21.93 9.58
N ASP A 80 -8.42 -22.17 10.87
CA ASP A 80 -9.47 -22.61 11.78
C ASP A 80 -9.47 -21.78 13.07
N PRO A 81 -10.52 -20.98 13.33
CA PRO A 81 -10.67 -20.20 14.55
C PRO A 81 -10.72 -21.03 15.84
N ARG A 82 -11.00 -22.34 15.76
CA ARG A 82 -11.05 -23.25 16.91
C ARG A 82 -9.66 -23.63 17.41
N GLY A 83 -8.62 -23.31 16.66
CA GLY A 83 -7.23 -23.56 17.05
C GLY A 83 -6.73 -24.97 16.74
N THR A 84 -7.46 -25.76 15.94
CA THR A 84 -6.97 -27.04 15.41
C THR A 84 -7.05 -27.02 13.89
N VAL A 85 -5.96 -27.41 13.20
CA VAL A 85 -5.89 -27.40 11.74
C VAL A 85 -5.55 -28.79 11.23
N SER A 86 -6.44 -29.37 10.44
CA SER A 86 -6.18 -30.63 9.72
C SER A 86 -5.69 -30.38 8.29
N ALA A 87 -5.15 -31.42 7.65
CA ALA A 87 -4.84 -31.39 6.21
C ALA A 87 -6.11 -31.11 5.36
N ALA A 88 -7.29 -31.52 5.83
CA ALA A 88 -8.56 -31.22 5.19
C ALA A 88 -8.93 -29.74 5.31
N ASP A 89 -8.61 -29.08 6.42
CA ASP A 89 -8.81 -27.63 6.59
C ASP A 89 -7.93 -26.81 5.66
N ILE A 90 -6.65 -27.17 5.55
CA ILE A 90 -5.72 -26.54 4.60
C ILE A 90 -6.24 -26.70 3.18
N SER A 91 -6.68 -27.90 2.81
CA SER A 91 -7.24 -28.18 1.47
C SER A 91 -8.52 -27.38 1.20
N ARG A 92 -9.41 -27.24 2.19
CA ARG A 92 -10.61 -26.41 2.09
C ARG A 92 -10.26 -24.92 1.95
N HIS A 93 -9.28 -24.44 2.71
CA HIS A 93 -8.82 -23.06 2.63
C HIS A 93 -8.22 -22.77 1.25
N ASP A 94 -7.33 -23.63 0.75
CA ASP A 94 -6.73 -23.48 -0.58
C ASP A 94 -7.79 -23.54 -1.69
N ALA A 95 -8.76 -24.46 -1.59
CA ALA A 95 -9.88 -24.54 -2.52
C ALA A 95 -10.76 -23.27 -2.51
N LYS A 96 -10.98 -22.67 -1.34
CA LYS A 96 -11.70 -21.40 -1.20
C LYS A 96 -10.92 -20.24 -1.84
N GLN A 97 -9.62 -20.14 -1.57
CA GLN A 97 -8.75 -19.12 -2.18
C GLN A 97 -8.72 -19.26 -3.71
N ASP A 98 -8.65 -20.50 -4.20
CA ASP A 98 -8.71 -20.80 -5.63
C ASP A 98 -10.05 -20.40 -6.24
N ALA A 99 -11.17 -20.75 -5.59
CA ALA A 99 -12.50 -20.32 -6.01
C ALA A 99 -12.64 -18.79 -6.04
N GLN A 100 -12.08 -18.07 -5.06
CA GLN A 100 -12.10 -16.60 -5.03
C GLN A 100 -11.24 -15.99 -6.14
N ARG A 101 -10.10 -16.57 -6.48
CA ARG A 101 -9.30 -16.14 -7.66
C ARG A 101 -10.07 -16.35 -8.95
N ARG A 102 -10.64 -17.55 -9.15
CA ARG A 102 -11.47 -17.84 -10.32
C ARG A 102 -12.66 -16.89 -10.42
N GLY A 103 -13.34 -16.61 -9.30
CA GLY A 103 -14.46 -15.68 -9.25
C GLY A 103 -14.09 -14.25 -9.66
N ARG A 104 -12.92 -13.74 -9.24
CA ARG A 104 -12.42 -12.42 -9.67
C ARG A 104 -12.14 -12.37 -11.17
N LEU A 105 -11.53 -13.42 -11.71
CA LEU A 105 -11.26 -13.53 -13.15
C LEU A 105 -12.58 -13.56 -13.94
N ILE A 106 -13.52 -14.42 -13.57
CA ILE A 106 -14.84 -14.48 -14.23
C ILE A 106 -15.56 -13.13 -14.12
N GLY A 107 -15.49 -12.47 -12.95
CA GLY A 107 -16.06 -11.14 -12.77
C GLY A 107 -15.47 -10.08 -13.70
N SER A 108 -14.19 -10.20 -14.08
CA SER A 108 -13.58 -9.31 -15.08
C SER A 108 -14.06 -9.57 -16.51
N TYR A 109 -14.54 -10.78 -16.83
CA TYR A 109 -15.18 -11.09 -18.12
C TYR A 109 -16.60 -10.51 -18.16
N LEU A 110 -17.39 -10.73 -17.10
CA LEU A 110 -18.76 -10.21 -16.99
C LEU A 110 -18.84 -8.68 -17.00
N ALA A 111 -17.72 -7.98 -16.79
CA ALA A 111 -17.67 -6.52 -16.94
C ALA A 111 -17.80 -6.07 -18.42
N TRP A 112 -17.62 -6.99 -19.37
CA TRP A 112 -17.71 -6.75 -20.81
C TRP A 112 -18.99 -7.33 -21.45
N ASP A 113 -19.81 -8.02 -20.66
CA ASP A 113 -21.16 -8.47 -21.00
C ASP A 113 -22.11 -7.28 -20.80
N LEU A 114 -22.31 -6.51 -21.87
CA LEU A 114 -23.01 -5.23 -21.89
C LEU A 114 -24.53 -5.39 -21.84
N ASP A 115 -25.04 -6.51 -22.34
CA ASP A 115 -26.48 -6.81 -22.35
C ASP A 115 -26.91 -7.81 -21.26
N ALA A 116 -25.95 -8.29 -20.47
CA ALA A 116 -26.14 -9.20 -19.34
C ALA A 116 -26.74 -10.56 -19.75
N ASP A 117 -26.45 -11.02 -20.95
CA ASP A 117 -26.92 -12.32 -21.46
C ASP A 117 -26.07 -13.51 -20.99
N GLY A 118 -24.95 -13.24 -20.30
CA GLY A 118 -24.03 -14.23 -19.76
C GLY A 118 -23.01 -14.75 -20.76
N THR A 119 -22.94 -14.15 -21.95
CA THR A 119 -21.93 -14.39 -22.97
C THR A 119 -21.28 -13.07 -23.37
N ILE A 120 -20.10 -13.14 -23.97
CA ILE A 120 -19.48 -11.96 -24.60
C ILE A 120 -19.47 -12.21 -26.09
N SER A 121 -20.16 -11.39 -26.87
CA SER A 121 -20.34 -11.58 -28.31
C SER A 121 -19.47 -10.65 -29.16
N ALA A 122 -19.25 -11.03 -30.42
CA ALA A 122 -18.60 -10.15 -31.40
C ALA A 122 -19.37 -8.82 -31.60
N GLY A 123 -20.69 -8.81 -31.36
CA GLY A 123 -21.52 -7.60 -31.43
C GLY A 123 -21.20 -6.60 -30.32
N GLU A 124 -20.90 -7.07 -29.11
CA GLU A 124 -20.47 -6.22 -28.00
C GLU A 124 -19.07 -5.66 -28.24
N ARG A 125 -18.20 -6.44 -28.89
CA ARG A 125 -16.89 -5.97 -29.37
C ARG A 125 -17.02 -4.87 -30.42
N GLU A 126 -17.94 -4.99 -31.35
CA GLU A 126 -18.20 -3.97 -32.38
C GLU A 126 -18.89 -2.73 -31.81
N ALA A 127 -19.65 -2.88 -30.72
CA ALA A 127 -20.26 -1.77 -30.00
C ALA A 127 -19.26 -0.92 -29.19
N LEU A 128 -18.04 -1.44 -28.95
CA LEU A 128 -16.99 -0.76 -28.19
C LEU A 128 -15.91 -0.20 -29.13
N GLU A 129 -15.81 1.13 -29.21
CA GLU A 129 -14.76 1.81 -29.97
C GLU A 129 -13.51 2.10 -29.11
N GLY A 130 -12.36 2.27 -29.76
CA GLY A 130 -11.12 2.70 -29.12
C GLY A 130 -10.42 1.63 -28.26
N SER A 131 -9.88 2.02 -27.11
CA SER A 131 -9.09 1.14 -26.25
C SER A 131 -9.90 0.00 -25.64
N ALA A 132 -11.19 0.23 -25.36
CA ALA A 132 -12.11 -0.79 -24.83
C ALA A 132 -12.32 -1.94 -25.84
N GLY A 133 -12.50 -1.62 -27.13
CA GLY A 133 -12.60 -2.63 -28.18
C GLY A 133 -11.30 -3.40 -28.41
N THR A 134 -10.14 -2.77 -28.22
CA THR A 134 -8.82 -3.43 -28.33
C THR A 134 -8.56 -4.38 -27.15
N GLU A 135 -8.91 -3.96 -25.94
CA GLU A 135 -8.82 -4.79 -24.73
C GLU A 135 -9.74 -6.01 -24.82
N LEU A 136 -10.97 -5.81 -25.30
CA LEU A 136 -11.90 -6.89 -25.56
C LEU A 136 -11.40 -7.81 -26.68
N ALA A 137 -10.81 -7.28 -27.75
CA ALA A 137 -10.22 -8.11 -28.81
C ALA A 137 -9.06 -9.00 -28.30
N MET A 138 -8.23 -8.50 -27.37
CA MET A 138 -7.20 -9.32 -26.70
C MET A 138 -7.83 -10.38 -25.78
N LEU A 139 -8.94 -10.06 -25.13
CA LEU A 139 -9.70 -11.00 -24.32
C LEU A 139 -10.24 -12.16 -25.17
N PHE A 140 -10.81 -11.87 -26.35
CA PHE A 140 -11.24 -12.90 -27.30
C PHE A 140 -10.09 -13.78 -27.79
N ALA A 141 -8.92 -13.20 -28.09
CA ALA A 141 -7.76 -13.97 -28.53
C ALA A 141 -7.27 -15.02 -27.51
N THR A 142 -7.66 -14.90 -26.24
CA THR A 142 -7.25 -15.81 -25.16
C THR A 142 -8.42 -16.56 -24.51
N GLY A 143 -9.63 -16.03 -24.59
CA GLY A 143 -10.84 -16.51 -23.94
C GLY A 143 -11.75 -17.35 -24.84
N ASP A 144 -11.88 -17.04 -26.13
CA ASP A 144 -12.66 -17.79 -27.12
C ASP A 144 -11.83 -19.00 -27.60
N GLN A 145 -12.11 -20.17 -27.01
CA GLN A 145 -11.31 -21.37 -27.20
C GLN A 145 -11.76 -22.20 -28.39
N ASP A 146 -13.05 -22.19 -28.70
CA ASP A 146 -13.60 -22.89 -29.85
C ASP A 146 -13.66 -22.01 -31.12
N ALA A 147 -13.26 -20.74 -30.99
CA ALA A 147 -13.22 -19.73 -32.05
C ALA A 147 -14.60 -19.47 -32.66
N ASN A 148 -15.66 -19.60 -31.87
CA ASN A 148 -17.04 -19.41 -32.33
C ASN A 148 -17.46 -17.93 -32.37
N GLY A 149 -16.59 -17.01 -31.94
CA GLY A 149 -16.85 -15.57 -31.94
C GLY A 149 -17.67 -15.10 -30.74
N MET A 150 -17.82 -15.95 -29.72
CA MET A 150 -18.43 -15.66 -28.43
C MET A 150 -17.52 -16.20 -27.31
N ILE A 151 -17.55 -15.59 -26.13
CA ILE A 151 -16.93 -16.15 -24.91
C ILE A 151 -18.07 -16.56 -23.99
N ASP A 152 -18.29 -17.86 -23.83
CA ASP A 152 -19.35 -18.38 -22.97
C ASP A 152 -18.90 -18.69 -21.54
N ALA A 153 -19.85 -19.08 -20.70
CA ALA A 153 -19.59 -19.39 -19.29
C ALA A 153 -18.66 -20.59 -19.09
N ASP A 154 -18.61 -21.55 -20.00
CA ASP A 154 -17.71 -22.70 -19.92
C ASP A 154 -16.28 -22.29 -20.31
N GLU A 155 -16.13 -21.44 -21.31
CA GLU A 155 -14.86 -20.86 -21.73
C GLU A 155 -14.26 -19.94 -20.66
N MET A 156 -15.09 -19.08 -20.05
CA MET A 156 -14.70 -18.26 -18.90
C MET A 156 -14.20 -19.12 -17.73
N ARG A 157 -14.92 -20.20 -17.41
CA ARG A 157 -14.52 -21.14 -16.34
C ARG A 157 -13.22 -21.85 -16.67
N ALA A 158 -13.06 -22.32 -17.90
CA ALA A 158 -11.87 -23.03 -18.35
C ALA A 158 -10.63 -22.10 -18.34
N TYR A 159 -10.78 -20.86 -18.78
CA TYR A 159 -9.72 -19.85 -18.67
C TYR A 159 -9.37 -19.54 -17.22
N ALA A 160 -10.37 -19.25 -16.38
CA ALA A 160 -10.15 -18.96 -14.97
C ALA A 160 -9.49 -20.13 -14.22
N ALA A 161 -9.86 -21.37 -14.54
CA ALA A 161 -9.24 -22.56 -13.97
C ALA A 161 -7.76 -22.71 -14.38
N ARG A 162 -7.44 -22.52 -15.66
CA ARG A 162 -6.05 -22.56 -16.16
C ARG A 162 -5.20 -21.46 -15.54
N GLN A 163 -5.70 -20.23 -15.48
CA GLN A 163 -4.97 -19.10 -14.91
C GLN A 163 -4.75 -19.26 -13.41
N SER A 164 -5.75 -19.78 -12.68
CA SER A 164 -5.61 -20.06 -11.25
C SER A 164 -4.61 -21.18 -10.98
N ALA A 165 -4.57 -22.22 -11.83
CA ALA A 165 -3.59 -23.29 -11.75
C ALA A 165 -2.15 -22.82 -12.06
N GLN A 166 -1.96 -21.90 -13.02
CA GLN A 166 -0.65 -21.32 -13.33
C GLN A 166 -0.14 -20.34 -12.26
N GLY A 167 -1.05 -19.64 -11.58
CA GLY A 167 -0.72 -18.74 -10.47
C GLY A 167 -0.60 -19.42 -9.10
N ALA A 168 -1.00 -20.69 -8.99
CA ALA A 168 -0.95 -21.45 -7.74
C ALA A 168 0.50 -21.81 -7.38
N ARG A 169 1.19 -20.91 -6.68
CA ARG A 169 2.36 -21.30 -5.89
C ARG A 169 1.89 -22.24 -4.78
N PRO A 170 2.61 -23.33 -4.50
CA PRO A 170 2.18 -24.26 -3.47
C PRO A 170 2.19 -23.51 -2.13
N SER A 171 1.03 -23.50 -1.46
CA SER A 171 0.76 -22.71 -0.25
C SER A 171 1.79 -23.00 0.84
N ALA A 172 2.34 -21.96 1.48
CA ALA A 172 3.21 -22.12 2.64
C ALA A 172 2.48 -22.76 3.83
N LEU A 173 1.13 -22.70 3.83
CA LEU A 173 0.27 -23.30 4.84
C LEU A 173 0.32 -24.84 4.84
N ARG A 174 0.76 -25.47 3.73
CA ARG A 174 0.98 -26.92 3.71
C ARG A 174 2.03 -27.38 4.72
N PHE A 175 2.94 -26.48 5.10
CA PHE A 175 3.97 -26.75 6.09
C PHE A 175 3.46 -26.65 7.53
N LEU A 176 2.19 -26.30 7.76
CA LEU A 176 1.61 -26.38 9.09
C LEU A 176 1.52 -27.83 9.59
N MET A 177 1.29 -28.80 8.70
CA MET A 177 1.30 -30.23 9.05
C MET A 177 2.66 -30.75 9.51
N LEU A 178 3.71 -29.95 9.38
CA LEU A 178 5.01 -30.25 10.00
C LEU A 178 4.92 -30.26 11.54
N TYR A 179 4.06 -29.40 12.09
CA TYR A 179 3.89 -29.24 13.53
C TYR A 179 3.05 -30.37 14.15
N ASP A 180 2.45 -31.27 13.37
CA ASP A 180 1.69 -32.43 13.87
C ASP A 180 2.66 -33.45 14.49
N LEU A 181 2.93 -33.31 15.78
CA LEU A 181 3.98 -34.06 16.47
C LEU A 181 3.54 -35.49 16.80
N ASP A 182 2.26 -35.69 17.11
CA ASP A 182 1.70 -37.00 17.44
C ASP A 182 1.18 -37.78 16.21
N GLN A 183 1.22 -37.17 15.02
CA GLN A 183 0.79 -37.74 13.74
C GLN A 183 -0.70 -38.11 13.72
N ASN A 184 -1.53 -37.40 14.50
CA ASN A 184 -2.97 -37.62 14.54
C ASN A 184 -3.71 -36.98 13.34
N GLY A 185 -2.99 -36.23 12.48
CA GLY A 185 -3.54 -35.58 11.30
C GLY A 185 -4.14 -34.18 11.56
N GLU A 186 -4.01 -33.69 12.79
CA GLU A 186 -4.38 -32.35 13.24
C GLU A 186 -3.16 -31.65 13.85
N VAL A 187 -3.14 -30.33 13.76
CA VAL A 187 -2.12 -29.48 14.34
C VAL A 187 -2.78 -28.60 15.38
N THR A 188 -2.25 -28.65 16.60
CA THR A 188 -2.72 -27.88 17.75
C THR A 188 -1.73 -26.77 18.13
N PRO A 189 -2.14 -25.78 18.94
CA PRO A 189 -1.24 -24.72 19.39
C PRO A 189 -0.08 -25.26 20.23
N ALA A 190 -0.34 -26.33 20.99
CA ALA A 190 0.65 -26.97 21.85
C ALA A 190 1.80 -27.57 21.03
N GLU A 191 1.50 -28.19 19.89
CA GLU A 191 2.52 -28.81 19.05
C GLU A 191 3.32 -27.79 18.23
N VAL A 192 2.67 -26.68 17.82
CA VAL A 192 3.35 -25.53 17.24
C VAL A 192 4.38 -24.96 18.22
N ILE A 193 3.97 -24.74 19.48
CA ILE A 193 4.86 -24.25 20.54
C ILE A 193 5.98 -25.25 20.77
N ALA A 194 5.68 -26.54 20.98
CA ALA A 194 6.68 -27.57 21.23
C ALA A 194 7.73 -27.68 20.10
N THR A 195 7.31 -27.54 18.84
CA THR A 195 8.23 -27.57 17.70
C THR A 195 9.16 -26.36 17.67
N ILE A 196 8.62 -25.16 17.92
CA ILE A 196 9.42 -23.92 17.91
C ILE A 196 10.34 -23.88 19.13
N ASP A 197 9.89 -24.39 20.28
CA ASP A 197 10.70 -24.58 21.48
C ASP A 197 11.88 -25.50 21.20
N ALA A 198 11.64 -26.66 20.59
CA ALA A 198 12.69 -27.60 20.20
C ALA A 198 13.72 -26.96 19.24
N LEU A 199 13.28 -26.19 18.24
CA LEU A 199 14.16 -25.46 17.32
C LEU A 199 14.93 -24.30 17.97
N SER A 200 14.37 -23.70 19.03
CA SER A 200 15.07 -22.64 19.77
C SER A 200 16.20 -23.17 20.65
N GLU A 201 16.11 -24.44 21.06
CA GLU A 201 17.03 -25.07 22.00
C GLU A 201 18.00 -26.06 21.35
N THR A 202 17.63 -26.62 20.19
CA THR A 202 18.42 -27.62 19.45
C THR A 202 18.63 -27.17 18.01
N GLU A 203 19.88 -27.07 17.60
CA GLU A 203 20.28 -26.63 16.24
C GLU A 203 19.81 -27.63 15.17
N LEU A 204 19.13 -27.13 14.14
CA LEU A 204 18.68 -27.92 12.99
C LEU A 204 19.81 -28.11 11.95
N ARG A 205 20.17 -29.36 11.64
CA ARG A 205 21.26 -29.70 10.71
C ARG A 205 20.76 -30.27 9.39
N ILE A 206 20.34 -29.37 8.49
CA ILE A 206 19.95 -29.76 7.13
C ILE A 206 21.17 -29.80 6.22
N THR A 207 21.65 -31.01 5.90
CA THR A 207 22.76 -31.24 4.94
C THR A 207 22.27 -31.16 3.49
N GLY A 208 22.94 -30.35 2.66
CA GLY A 208 22.61 -30.14 1.25
C GLY A 208 22.68 -28.67 0.86
N GLN A 209 23.34 -28.37 -0.26
CA GLN A 209 23.39 -27.00 -0.81
C GLN A 209 21.98 -26.51 -1.13
N PRO A 210 21.69 -25.19 -0.98
CA PRO A 210 20.43 -24.63 -1.46
C PRO A 210 20.24 -25.05 -2.91
N SER A 211 19.15 -25.76 -3.21
CA SER A 211 18.83 -26.15 -4.57
C SER A 211 18.52 -24.89 -5.36
N SER A 212 19.57 -24.33 -5.96
CA SER A 212 19.46 -23.25 -6.91
C SER A 212 18.73 -23.80 -8.13
N ARG A 213 17.41 -23.71 -8.15
CA ARG A 213 16.72 -23.40 -9.40
C ARG A 213 17.14 -21.97 -9.73
N GLN A 214 18.33 -21.87 -10.33
CA GLN A 214 18.69 -20.74 -11.15
C GLN A 214 17.60 -20.64 -12.21
N SER A 215 16.58 -19.82 -11.96
CA SER A 215 16.06 -19.03 -13.05
C SER A 215 17.29 -18.40 -13.70
N VAL A 216 17.45 -18.61 -15.00
CA VAL A 216 18.37 -17.83 -15.81
C VAL A 216 17.81 -16.40 -15.81
N PHE A 217 18.01 -15.71 -14.69
CA PHE A 217 17.96 -14.29 -14.56
C PHE A 217 19.37 -13.87 -14.91
N SER A 218 19.53 -13.21 -16.05
CA SER A 218 20.80 -12.57 -16.40
C SER A 218 21.21 -11.68 -15.23
N PRO A 219 22.40 -11.89 -14.63
CA PRO A 219 22.91 -10.96 -13.65
C PRO A 219 23.40 -9.75 -14.43
N SER A 220 22.57 -8.73 -14.57
CA SER A 220 23.09 -7.37 -14.57
C SER A 220 23.66 -7.14 -13.16
N GLY A 221 24.91 -7.55 -13.01
CA GLY A 221 25.69 -7.41 -11.79
C GLY A 221 25.75 -5.95 -11.37
N ARG A 222 24.93 -5.61 -10.40
CA ARG A 222 25.35 -4.77 -9.29
C ARG A 222 25.07 -5.57 -8.04
N GLU A 223 26.14 -6.11 -7.47
CA GLU A 223 26.22 -6.35 -6.04
C GLU A 223 25.75 -5.04 -5.38
N GLN A 224 24.50 -5.01 -4.92
CA GLN A 224 23.98 -3.87 -4.20
C GLN A 224 24.76 -3.83 -2.90
N VAL A 225 25.79 -2.99 -2.87
CA VAL A 225 26.39 -2.52 -1.63
C VAL A 225 25.22 -1.97 -0.82
N GLN A 226 24.74 -2.71 0.17
CA GLN A 226 23.76 -2.22 1.12
C GLN A 226 24.45 -1.06 1.84
N LEU A 227 24.11 0.16 1.42
CA LEU A 227 24.59 1.35 2.08
C LEU A 227 24.03 1.33 3.51
N PRO A 228 24.86 1.59 4.52
CA PRO A 228 24.40 1.67 5.89
C PRO A 228 23.39 2.82 6.03
N CYS A 229 22.34 2.62 6.81
CA CYS A 229 21.44 3.69 7.22
C CYS A 229 22.22 4.70 8.06
N ASP A 230 22.17 5.97 7.69
CA ASP A 230 22.85 7.09 8.35
C ASP A 230 21.92 7.89 9.28
N ALA A 231 20.77 7.31 9.66
CA ALA A 231 19.86 7.89 10.63
C ALA A 231 20.55 8.05 12.00
N PRO A 232 20.38 9.20 12.69
CA PRO A 232 20.87 9.35 14.06
C PRO A 232 20.18 8.36 15.00
N ALA A 233 20.91 7.86 16.00
CA ALA A 233 20.33 6.97 16.99
C ALA A 233 19.28 7.71 17.86
N PRO A 234 18.13 7.08 18.16
CA PRO A 234 17.13 7.64 19.06
C PRO A 234 17.65 7.70 20.49
N ALA A 235 17.39 8.81 21.20
CA ALA A 235 17.74 8.95 22.62
C ALA A 235 17.03 7.88 23.47
N GLU A 236 17.70 7.33 24.48
CA GLU A 236 17.21 6.18 25.29
C GLU A 236 15.80 6.40 25.88
N ASN A 237 15.47 7.65 26.24
CA ASN A 237 14.18 8.01 26.84
C ASN A 237 13.14 8.53 25.84
N ALA A 238 13.45 8.56 24.54
CA ALA A 238 12.51 8.96 23.50
C ALA A 238 11.62 7.79 23.06
N ASP A 239 10.35 8.10 22.82
CA ASP A 239 9.44 7.20 22.12
C ASP A 239 9.74 7.28 20.61
N ILE A 240 9.71 6.15 19.92
CA ILE A 240 10.03 6.00 18.49
C ILE A 240 8.75 5.76 17.71
N ALA A 241 8.36 6.74 16.90
CA ALA A 241 7.22 6.63 15.99
C ALA A 241 7.68 6.51 14.54
N VAL A 242 7.26 5.46 13.85
CA VAL A 242 7.51 5.24 12.43
C VAL A 242 6.21 5.45 11.65
N LEU A 243 6.20 6.36 10.69
CA LEU A 243 5.10 6.54 9.75
C LEU A 243 5.57 6.24 8.33
N THR A 244 4.89 5.32 7.68
CA THR A 244 5.18 4.92 6.30
C THR A 244 3.93 4.88 5.44
N GLY A 245 4.08 5.19 4.15
CA GLY A 245 2.97 5.03 3.22
C GLY A 245 3.33 5.07 1.74
N TYR A 246 2.31 5.08 0.90
CA TYR A 246 2.51 5.13 -0.56
C TYR A 246 2.53 6.58 -1.06
N GLN A 247 1.55 7.38 -0.64
CA GLN A 247 1.32 8.71 -1.19
C GLN A 247 0.63 9.65 -0.19
N GLY A 248 0.60 10.95 -0.50
CA GLY A 248 -0.14 11.97 0.26
C GLY A 248 -1.58 12.13 -0.22
N ALA A 249 -2.42 12.75 0.59
CA ALA A 249 -3.82 13.02 0.25
C ALA A 249 -4.02 14.34 -0.52
N ALA A 250 -3.00 15.20 -0.58
CA ALA A 250 -3.04 16.49 -1.27
C ALA A 250 -1.87 16.64 -2.26
N LEU A 251 -2.07 17.44 -3.31
CA LEU A 251 -0.98 17.91 -4.18
C LEU A 251 -0.37 19.18 -3.60
N ALA A 252 0.95 19.35 -3.75
CA ALA A 252 1.63 20.58 -3.35
C ALA A 252 1.68 21.60 -4.50
N THR A 253 1.63 22.90 -4.17
CA THR A 253 1.94 23.98 -5.14
C THR A 253 3.44 24.17 -5.38
N ALA A 254 4.29 23.54 -4.57
CA ALA A 254 5.74 23.53 -4.70
C ALA A 254 6.27 22.13 -4.99
N SER A 255 7.39 22.05 -5.72
CA SER A 255 8.08 20.82 -6.07
C SER A 255 9.40 20.67 -5.34
N ILE A 256 9.65 19.47 -4.82
CA ILE A 256 10.94 19.00 -4.28
C ILE A 256 11.60 17.95 -5.18
N ALA A 257 11.02 17.67 -6.34
CA ALA A 257 11.45 16.60 -7.26
C ALA A 257 11.62 17.11 -8.71
N GLY A 258 11.80 18.42 -8.85
CA GLY A 258 11.78 19.10 -10.15
C GLY A 258 10.36 19.29 -10.70
N LEU A 259 10.23 20.18 -11.67
CA LEU A 259 8.92 20.60 -12.19
C LEU A 259 8.21 19.54 -13.05
N ASP A 260 8.90 18.45 -13.42
CA ASP A 260 8.32 17.29 -14.10
C ASP A 260 7.99 16.14 -13.13
N GLY A 261 8.40 16.27 -11.86
CA GLY A 261 8.03 15.37 -10.77
C GLY A 261 6.72 15.80 -10.11
N VAL A 262 6.04 14.86 -9.46
CA VAL A 262 4.88 15.17 -8.61
C VAL A 262 5.33 15.23 -7.17
N THR A 263 4.92 16.28 -6.47
CA THR A 263 5.11 16.45 -5.03
C THR A 263 3.74 16.47 -4.36
N GLN A 264 3.61 15.65 -3.32
CA GLN A 264 2.38 15.50 -2.55
C GLN A 264 2.59 15.93 -1.11
N VAL A 265 1.50 16.17 -0.38
CA VAL A 265 1.55 16.55 1.04
C VAL A 265 0.86 15.50 1.90
N GLY A 266 1.51 15.15 3.00
CA GLY A 266 0.93 14.40 4.11
C GLY A 266 1.10 15.20 5.40
N ARG A 267 0.06 15.24 6.23
CA ARG A 267 0.05 16.00 7.47
C ARG A 267 0.28 15.10 8.68
N ILE A 268 1.07 15.61 9.62
CA ILE A 268 1.38 14.95 10.87
C ILE A 268 1.03 15.90 12.01
N GLU A 269 0.22 15.43 12.94
CA GLU A 269 -0.08 16.14 14.18
C GLU A 269 0.69 15.50 15.33
N ILE A 270 1.61 16.25 15.94
CA ILE A 270 2.35 15.78 17.11
C ILE A 270 1.51 16.03 18.34
N GLU A 271 1.06 14.95 18.96
CA GLU A 271 0.28 15.00 20.18
C GLU A 271 1.13 15.55 21.34
N SER A 272 0.49 16.20 22.30
CA SER A 272 1.16 16.64 23.51
C SER A 272 1.60 15.46 24.39
N GLY A 273 2.68 15.63 25.15
CA GLY A 273 3.16 14.62 26.08
C GLY A 273 4.54 14.92 26.67
N ASP A 274 4.95 14.15 27.67
CA ASP A 274 6.11 14.51 28.50
C ASP A 274 7.43 13.90 28.02
N LYS A 275 7.37 12.90 27.13
CA LYS A 275 8.56 12.25 26.57
C LYS A 275 9.00 12.89 25.24
N PRO A 276 10.31 12.96 24.96
CA PRO A 276 10.79 13.31 23.62
C PRO A 276 10.32 12.28 22.58
N LEU A 277 10.12 12.73 21.34
CA LEU A 277 9.65 11.90 20.24
C LEU A 277 10.72 11.82 19.15
N TYR A 278 11.08 10.60 18.76
CA TYR A 278 11.86 10.32 17.57
C TYR A 278 10.90 9.88 16.47
N VAL A 279 10.86 10.60 15.36
CA VAL A 279 9.91 10.33 14.27
C VAL A 279 10.69 9.89 13.04
N PHE A 280 10.32 8.74 12.46
CA PHE A 280 10.87 8.24 11.22
C PHE A 280 9.79 8.21 10.13
N LEU A 281 10.02 8.88 9.02
CA LEU A 281 9.08 9.05 7.92
C LEU A 281 9.61 8.41 6.64
N ALA A 282 8.77 7.62 5.97
CA ALA A 282 9.08 7.05 4.67
C ALA A 282 7.85 7.03 3.76
N ALA A 283 8.04 7.31 2.48
CA ALA A 283 6.97 7.17 1.50
C ALA A 283 7.50 6.72 0.14
N TYR A 284 6.62 6.09 -0.65
CA TYR A 284 6.96 5.74 -2.04
C TYR A 284 7.04 6.98 -2.94
N SER A 285 6.11 7.91 -2.80
CA SER A 285 6.01 9.15 -3.57
C SER A 285 6.83 10.30 -2.98
N ASN A 286 7.15 11.33 -3.77
CA ASN A 286 7.82 12.53 -3.25
C ASN A 286 6.86 13.30 -2.34
N MET A 287 7.25 13.45 -1.07
CA MET A 287 6.40 14.00 -0.02
C MET A 287 6.99 15.25 0.60
N ILE A 288 6.15 16.27 0.77
CA ILE A 288 6.34 17.29 1.81
C ILE A 288 5.52 16.85 3.02
N TRP A 289 6.19 16.71 4.16
CA TRP A 289 5.58 16.38 5.44
C TRP A 289 5.29 17.67 6.19
N GLU A 290 4.00 18.00 6.33
CA GLU A 290 3.56 19.16 7.11
C GLU A 290 3.33 18.72 8.56
N VAL A 291 4.20 19.19 9.46
CA VAL A 291 4.18 18.78 10.87
C VAL A 291 3.64 19.93 11.72
N SER A 292 2.68 19.61 12.58
CA SER A 292 2.01 20.57 13.46
C SER A 292 1.82 19.99 14.87
N GLY A 293 1.20 20.75 15.77
CA GLY A 293 1.00 20.34 17.17
C GLY A 293 2.21 20.64 18.06
N ASP A 294 2.54 19.73 18.97
CA ASP A 294 3.61 19.88 19.96
C ASP A 294 5.00 19.52 19.38
N THR A 295 5.39 20.21 18.31
CA THR A 295 6.65 19.95 17.58
C THR A 295 7.91 20.17 18.43
N GLY A 296 7.78 20.86 19.57
CA GLY A 296 8.85 21.03 20.55
C GLY A 296 9.36 19.70 21.12
N ARG A 297 8.51 18.66 21.17
CA ARG A 297 8.84 17.31 21.62
C ARG A 297 9.70 16.52 20.64
N ILE A 298 9.73 16.88 19.36
CA ILE A 298 10.52 16.16 18.36
C ILE A 298 11.99 16.33 18.71
N ALA A 299 12.64 15.23 19.10
CA ALA A 299 14.06 15.17 19.35
C ALA A 299 14.85 15.01 18.04
N ALA A 300 14.33 14.19 17.12
CA ALA A 300 14.82 14.05 15.76
C ALA A 300 13.67 13.62 14.85
N LEU A 301 13.61 14.22 13.66
CA LEU A 301 12.73 13.84 12.57
C LEU A 301 13.58 13.31 11.43
N VAL A 302 13.54 12.01 11.21
CA VAL A 302 14.27 11.34 10.14
C VAL A 302 13.34 11.09 8.97
N VAL A 303 13.73 11.53 7.78
CA VAL A 303 12.92 11.42 6.57
C VAL A 303 13.70 10.69 5.50
N GLN A 304 13.24 9.48 5.17
CA GLN A 304 13.78 8.74 4.05
C GLN A 304 13.23 9.30 2.74
N ARG A 305 14.14 9.59 1.81
CA ARG A 305 13.81 10.11 0.48
C ARG A 305 12.95 9.11 -0.30
N SER A 306 12.07 9.61 -1.18
CA SER A 306 11.16 8.75 -1.95
C SER A 306 11.81 8.03 -3.11
N ARG A 307 11.22 6.88 -3.48
CA ARG A 307 11.64 6.01 -4.59
C ARG A 307 11.18 6.50 -5.95
N ALA A 308 10.19 7.39 -5.97
CA ALA A 308 9.61 7.94 -7.18
C ALA A 308 10.42 9.14 -7.71
N GLY A 309 11.70 8.95 -8.06
CA GLY A 309 12.48 10.00 -8.75
C GLY A 309 13.99 9.88 -8.66
N THR A 310 14.68 10.76 -9.41
CA THR A 310 16.16 10.86 -9.43
C THR A 310 16.71 11.96 -8.52
N GLU A 311 15.87 12.88 -8.00
CA GLU A 311 16.32 14.02 -7.20
C GLU A 311 15.42 14.28 -5.96
N ALA A 312 16.10 14.68 -4.86
CA ALA A 312 15.67 15.13 -3.53
C ALA A 312 14.49 14.45 -2.79
N GLY A 313 13.33 14.23 -3.39
CA GLY A 313 12.27 13.30 -2.95
C GLY A 313 11.72 13.34 -1.52
N ALA A 314 12.07 14.33 -0.69
CA ALA A 314 11.48 14.56 0.63
C ALA A 314 11.64 16.03 1.09
N GLY A 315 10.64 16.57 1.76
CA GLY A 315 10.67 17.90 2.38
C GLY A 315 9.85 17.94 3.67
N VAL A 316 10.12 18.90 4.54
CA VAL A 316 9.44 19.08 5.83
C VAL A 316 9.06 20.53 6.04
N VAL A 317 7.86 20.76 6.57
CA VAL A 317 7.39 22.07 7.06
C VAL A 317 7.00 21.92 8.52
N GLY A 318 7.30 22.93 9.34
CA GLY A 318 6.85 23.00 10.75
C GLY A 318 7.81 22.40 11.80
N VAL A 319 8.99 21.94 11.38
CA VAL A 319 10.07 21.47 12.27
C VAL A 319 11.35 22.25 11.97
N ALA A 320 12.11 22.58 13.01
CA ALA A 320 13.39 23.27 12.87
C ALA A 320 14.41 22.41 12.11
N GLU A 321 15.17 23.02 11.19
CA GLU A 321 16.11 22.35 10.29
C GLU A 321 17.15 21.51 11.03
N ASP A 322 17.62 21.96 12.19
CA ASP A 322 18.62 21.26 13.02
C ASP A 322 18.11 19.93 13.62
N ARG A 323 16.80 19.68 13.56
CA ARG A 323 16.16 18.45 14.02
C ARG A 323 15.73 17.53 12.87
N VAL A 324 15.87 17.97 11.62
CA VAL A 324 15.48 17.19 10.44
C VAL A 324 16.69 16.50 9.84
N HIS A 325 16.59 15.20 9.63
CA HIS A 325 17.65 14.38 9.05
C HIS A 325 17.13 13.63 7.83
N PHE A 326 17.69 13.91 6.66
CA PHE A 326 17.34 13.17 5.45
C PHE A 326 18.28 11.98 5.30
N VAL A 327 17.69 10.82 5.02
CA VAL A 327 18.44 9.58 4.77
C VAL A 327 18.15 9.08 3.35
N ASP A 328 19.14 8.44 2.74
CA ASP A 328 19.06 8.04 1.34
C ASP A 328 18.09 6.87 1.10
N LEU A 329 17.71 6.70 -0.16
CA LEU A 329 16.73 5.69 -0.57
C LEU A 329 17.15 4.26 -0.17
N ASP A 330 16.18 3.47 0.30
CA ASP A 330 16.31 2.03 0.57
C ASP A 330 17.47 1.69 1.57
N THR A 331 17.98 2.69 2.31
CA THR A 331 19.08 2.51 3.29
C THR A 331 18.55 1.98 4.62
N CYS A 332 17.47 2.58 5.12
CA CYS A 332 16.95 2.35 6.46
C CYS A 332 15.71 1.44 6.50
N MET A 333 14.83 1.49 5.50
CA MET A 333 13.74 0.52 5.31
C MET A 333 13.10 0.64 3.91
N ASP A 334 12.47 -0.43 3.42
CA ASP A 334 11.56 -0.30 2.28
C ASP A 334 10.22 0.32 2.73
N PRO A 335 9.70 1.38 2.08
CA PRO A 335 8.39 1.92 2.41
C PRO A 335 7.28 0.87 2.26
N VAL A 336 6.40 0.78 3.26
CA VAL A 336 5.22 -0.09 3.25
C VAL A 336 3.96 0.72 3.53
N TYR A 337 2.83 0.25 3.03
CA TYR A 337 1.56 0.96 3.05
C TYR A 337 0.40 0.10 3.59
N GLY A 338 0.73 -0.98 4.29
CA GLY A 338 -0.22 -1.82 5.01
C GLY A 338 0.52 -2.78 5.94
N MET A 339 0.01 -2.95 7.16
CA MET A 339 0.67 -3.74 8.22
C MET A 339 0.45 -5.26 8.11
N THR A 340 -0.37 -5.72 7.17
CA THR A 340 -0.77 -7.13 7.05
C THR A 340 0.11 -7.95 6.11
N ASP A 341 1.03 -7.32 5.37
CA ASP A 341 1.92 -7.99 4.42
C ASP A 341 3.25 -8.39 5.08
N THR A 342 3.87 -9.47 4.60
CA THR A 342 5.22 -9.92 4.99
C THR A 342 6.25 -8.79 4.80
N LYS A 343 6.04 -7.91 3.82
CA LYS A 343 6.86 -6.71 3.62
C LYS A 343 6.88 -5.79 4.84
N ALA A 344 5.77 -5.63 5.55
CA ALA A 344 5.71 -4.78 6.74
C ALA A 344 6.54 -5.33 7.90
N VAL A 345 6.57 -6.65 8.06
CA VAL A 345 7.41 -7.31 9.07
C VAL A 345 8.90 -7.11 8.75
N LEU A 346 9.29 -7.23 7.47
CA LEU A 346 10.66 -6.98 7.03
C LEU A 346 11.05 -5.51 7.21
N ALA A 347 10.15 -4.58 6.86
CA ALA A 347 10.37 -3.16 7.01
C ALA A 347 10.51 -2.76 8.49
N TYR A 348 9.65 -3.29 9.38
CA TYR A 348 9.75 -3.12 10.83
C TYR A 348 11.11 -3.61 11.37
N ARG A 349 11.52 -4.83 11.00
CA ARG A 349 12.82 -5.37 11.43
C ARG A 349 13.97 -4.51 10.93
N ARG A 350 13.91 -4.09 9.67
CA ARG A 350 14.98 -3.32 9.04
C ARG A 350 15.13 -1.93 9.67
N VAL A 351 14.02 -1.26 10.00
CA VAL A 351 14.09 0.03 10.72
C VAL A 351 14.56 -0.18 12.16
N ALA A 352 14.09 -1.22 12.87
CA ALA A 352 14.55 -1.52 14.23
C ALA A 352 16.06 -1.81 14.29
N GLU A 353 16.58 -2.60 13.34
CA GLU A 353 18.02 -2.86 13.17
C GLU A 353 18.79 -1.57 12.88
N SER A 354 18.25 -0.72 12.00
CA SER A 354 18.89 0.53 11.60
C SER A 354 18.94 1.56 12.74
N LEU A 355 17.89 1.61 13.56
CA LEU A 355 17.80 2.52 14.72
C LEU A 355 18.46 1.96 15.98
N GLY A 356 18.78 0.66 16.02
CA GLY A 356 19.30 -0.03 17.20
C GLY A 356 18.28 -0.19 18.33
N ARG A 357 17.01 0.14 18.09
CA ARG A 357 15.86 0.03 19.02
C ARG A 357 14.58 -0.25 18.25
N ASP A 358 13.71 -1.04 18.85
CA ASP A 358 12.36 -1.29 18.32
C ASP A 358 11.52 0.00 18.32
N PRO A 359 10.78 0.29 17.22
CA PRO A 359 9.76 1.34 17.23
C PRO A 359 8.68 1.08 18.29
N ASP A 360 8.33 2.10 19.07
CA ASP A 360 7.21 2.04 20.01
C ASP A 360 5.86 2.00 19.26
N VAL A 361 5.78 2.72 18.14
CA VAL A 361 4.63 2.69 17.22
C VAL A 361 5.10 2.67 15.78
N MET A 362 4.46 1.84 14.96
CA MET A 362 4.62 1.85 13.50
C MET A 362 3.25 1.93 12.82
N VAL A 363 3.07 2.96 12.02
CA VAL A 363 1.85 3.24 11.26
C VAL A 363 2.15 3.07 9.78
N ALA A 364 1.36 2.26 9.09
CA ALA A 364 1.41 2.12 7.64
C ALA A 364 0.05 2.38 7.01
N THR A 365 -0.01 3.31 6.05
CA THR A 365 -1.24 3.64 5.31
C THR A 365 -0.93 3.82 3.82
N TYR A 366 -1.91 3.56 2.96
CA TYR A 366 -1.77 3.83 1.53
C TYR A 366 -1.70 5.33 1.23
N THR A 367 -2.71 6.07 1.70
CA THR A 367 -2.77 7.52 1.55
C THR A 367 -2.61 8.18 2.92
N ILE A 368 -1.68 9.13 3.01
CA ILE A 368 -1.40 9.92 4.21
C ILE A 368 -2.15 11.24 4.08
N ASP A 369 -3.29 11.34 4.77
CA ASP A 369 -4.01 12.60 4.94
C ASP A 369 -3.48 13.33 6.18
N THR A 370 -4.02 12.99 7.35
CA THR A 370 -3.58 13.50 8.64
C THR A 370 -3.41 12.31 9.60
N VAL A 371 -2.22 12.19 10.19
CA VAL A 371 -1.90 11.16 11.18
C VAL A 371 -1.39 11.83 12.46
N ALA A 372 -2.02 11.52 13.58
CA ALA A 372 -1.55 11.92 14.90
C ALA A 372 -0.46 10.96 15.38
N LEU A 373 0.62 11.49 15.95
CA LEU A 373 1.72 10.72 16.52
C LEU A 373 1.97 11.12 17.99
N PRO A 374 2.26 10.14 18.88
CA PRO A 374 2.56 8.74 18.58
C PRO A 374 1.34 7.80 18.46
N SER A 375 0.11 8.21 18.75
CA SER A 375 -1.06 7.30 18.79
C SER A 375 -1.29 6.53 17.47
N GLY A 376 -0.89 7.11 16.35
CA GLY A 376 -1.16 6.58 15.02
C GLY A 376 -2.62 6.72 14.62
N GLU A 377 -3.40 7.49 15.37
CA GLU A 377 -4.78 7.80 15.02
C GLU A 377 -4.81 8.69 13.78
N GLY A 378 -5.64 8.33 12.81
CA GLY A 378 -5.80 9.09 11.57
C GLY A 378 -7.27 9.42 11.35
N SER A 379 -7.53 10.60 10.80
CA SER A 379 -8.85 10.94 10.29
C SER A 379 -9.21 9.97 9.17
N LYS A 380 -10.28 9.18 9.34
CA LYS A 380 -10.86 8.38 8.26
C LYS A 380 -11.40 9.31 7.18
N SER A 381 -10.59 9.79 6.23
CA SER A 381 -10.95 10.39 4.91
C SER A 381 -12.29 11.15 4.81
N GLY A 382 -12.72 11.78 5.91
CA GLY A 382 -14.12 12.13 6.13
C GLY A 382 -14.31 13.62 6.30
N ALA A 383 -13.26 14.31 6.74
CA ALA A 383 -13.10 15.73 6.48
C ALA A 383 -12.65 15.88 5.02
N ARG A 384 -13.58 15.80 4.08
CA ARG A 384 -13.42 16.54 2.82
C ARG A 384 -13.01 17.95 3.24
N GLY A 385 -11.83 18.41 2.80
CA GLY A 385 -11.24 19.66 3.28
C GLY A 385 -12.32 20.71 3.47
N GLU A 386 -12.54 21.12 4.72
CA GLU A 386 -13.50 22.18 5.03
C GLU A 386 -12.96 23.47 4.40
N GLY A 387 -13.37 23.76 3.16
CA GLY A 387 -13.34 25.08 2.51
C GLY A 387 -12.11 25.96 2.77
N ARG A 388 -10.89 25.40 2.70
CA ARG A 388 -9.67 26.16 3.00
C ARG A 388 -8.63 26.18 1.88
N ASP A 389 -8.80 25.38 0.83
CA ASP A 389 -7.85 25.35 -0.28
C ASP A 389 -8.14 26.53 -1.20
N ILE A 390 -7.59 27.69 -0.84
CA ILE A 390 -7.60 28.87 -1.68
C ILE A 390 -6.44 28.73 -2.67
N VAL A 391 -6.76 28.40 -3.92
CA VAL A 391 -5.80 28.48 -5.03
C VAL A 391 -5.72 29.95 -5.45
N ILE A 392 -4.53 30.54 -5.34
CA ILE A 392 -4.27 31.87 -5.91
C ILE A 392 -3.71 31.66 -7.32
N TYR A 393 -4.42 32.12 -8.33
CA TYR A 393 -4.07 31.91 -9.73
C TYR A 393 -4.37 33.15 -10.57
N ASP A 394 -3.36 33.67 -11.28
CA ASP A 394 -3.40 34.95 -12.02
C ASP A 394 -3.90 36.13 -11.17
N GLY A 395 -3.46 36.19 -9.91
CA GLY A 395 -3.90 37.20 -8.94
C GLY A 395 -5.35 37.04 -8.45
N ARG A 396 -6.07 36.02 -8.91
CA ARG A 396 -7.44 35.69 -8.48
C ARG A 396 -7.42 34.57 -7.46
N ARG A 397 -8.33 34.61 -6.49
CA ARG A 397 -8.43 33.59 -5.43
C ARG A 397 -9.57 32.66 -5.77
N TYR A 398 -9.34 31.35 -5.77
CA TYR A 398 -10.37 30.33 -5.97
C TYR A 398 -10.44 29.48 -4.72
N GLU A 399 -11.59 29.41 -4.08
CA GLU A 399 -11.87 28.43 -3.03
C GLU A 399 -12.28 27.12 -3.69
N LEU A 400 -11.57 26.04 -3.38
CA LEU A 400 -12.01 24.71 -3.79
C LEU A 400 -13.10 24.23 -2.83
N THR A 401 -14.35 24.16 -3.29
CA THR A 401 -15.48 23.62 -2.51
C THR A 401 -15.80 22.19 -2.97
N PRO A 402 -16.51 21.38 -2.16
CA PRO A 402 -16.96 20.05 -2.59
C PRO A 402 -17.73 20.05 -3.92
N GLU A 403 -18.40 21.16 -4.24
CA GLU A 403 -19.18 21.38 -5.47
C GLU A 403 -18.33 21.84 -6.66
N GLY A 404 -17.07 22.23 -6.45
CA GLY A 404 -16.16 22.71 -7.49
C GLY A 404 -15.34 23.94 -7.08
N PRO A 405 -14.38 24.36 -7.90
CA PRO A 405 -13.67 25.62 -7.69
C PRO A 405 -14.63 26.83 -7.79
N ARG A 406 -14.64 27.66 -6.75
CA ARG A 406 -15.41 28.89 -6.61
C ARG A 406 -14.48 30.09 -6.62
N LEU A 407 -14.64 31.00 -7.59
CA LEU A 407 -13.90 32.26 -7.61
C LEU A 407 -14.30 33.13 -6.39
N LEU A 408 -13.31 33.61 -5.65
CA LEU A 408 -13.45 34.59 -4.57
C LEU A 408 -13.07 35.98 -5.11
N GLU A 409 -14.07 36.85 -5.28
CA GLU A 409 -13.85 38.29 -5.53
C GLU A 409 -13.91 39.08 -4.22
N GLU A 410 -13.41 40.32 -4.22
CA GLU A 410 -13.37 41.23 -3.06
C GLU A 410 -14.77 41.53 -2.45
N ASN A 411 -15.84 41.29 -3.21
CA ASN A 411 -17.23 41.43 -2.79
C ASN A 411 -18.01 40.13 -3.06
N ASP A 412 -17.96 39.23 -2.09
CA ASP A 412 -18.49 37.87 -2.13
C ASP A 412 -20.03 37.87 -2.32
N THR A 413 -20.50 37.46 -3.51
CA THR A 413 -21.87 36.92 -3.80
C THR A 413 -22.04 36.41 -5.25
N GLN A 414 -21.07 36.59 -6.16
CA GLN A 414 -21.19 35.99 -7.49
C GLN A 414 -20.97 34.48 -7.43
N ARG A 415 -22.06 33.71 -7.64
CA ARG A 415 -21.94 32.34 -8.14
C ARG A 415 -21.11 32.38 -9.44
N PRO A 416 -20.21 31.42 -9.68
CA PRO A 416 -19.42 31.42 -10.91
C PRO A 416 -20.34 31.49 -12.13
N GLY A 417 -19.94 32.21 -13.17
CA GLY A 417 -20.53 32.04 -14.51
C GLY A 417 -20.44 30.58 -14.96
N ALA A 418 -21.08 30.23 -16.07
CA ALA A 418 -20.99 28.87 -16.62
C ALA A 418 -19.51 28.46 -16.76
N GLN A 419 -19.10 27.42 -16.03
CA GLN A 419 -17.72 26.93 -16.06
C GLN A 419 -17.40 26.37 -17.46
N PRO A 420 -16.13 26.47 -17.91
CA PRO A 420 -15.72 25.83 -19.15
C PRO A 420 -16.05 24.33 -19.16
N PRO A 421 -16.42 23.75 -20.32
CA PRO A 421 -16.60 22.31 -20.43
C PRO A 421 -15.38 21.55 -19.90
N GLY A 422 -15.63 20.45 -19.19
CA GLY A 422 -14.58 19.60 -18.62
C GLY A 422 -14.19 19.90 -17.17
N VAL A 423 -14.43 21.12 -16.66
CA VAL A 423 -14.04 21.49 -15.28
C VAL A 423 -14.67 20.56 -14.25
N ASP A 424 -15.99 20.32 -14.29
CA ASP A 424 -16.67 19.42 -13.35
C ASP A 424 -16.13 17.98 -13.39
N ARG A 425 -15.75 17.48 -14.57
CA ARG A 425 -15.18 16.13 -14.70
C ARG A 425 -13.79 16.08 -14.10
N THR A 426 -12.91 17.01 -14.48
CA THR A 426 -11.54 17.06 -13.99
C THR A 426 -11.51 17.33 -12.47
N TRP A 427 -12.45 18.13 -11.95
CA TRP A 427 -12.65 18.35 -10.52
C TRP A 427 -12.99 17.06 -9.77
N ARG A 428 -13.96 16.28 -10.27
CA ARG A 428 -14.32 15.00 -9.65
C ARG A 428 -13.16 14.00 -9.63
N GLU A 429 -12.38 13.92 -10.70
CA GLU A 429 -11.16 13.09 -10.71
C GLU A 429 -10.11 13.63 -9.73
N PHE A 430 -9.91 14.96 -9.69
CA PHE A 430 -8.98 15.58 -8.73
C PHE A 430 -9.32 15.21 -7.29
N VAL A 431 -10.57 15.42 -6.85
CA VAL A 431 -11.01 15.10 -5.48
C VAL A 431 -11.00 13.60 -5.22
N ARG A 432 -11.22 12.76 -6.24
CA ARG A 432 -11.13 11.30 -6.13
C ARG A 432 -9.71 10.85 -5.79
N PHE A 433 -8.69 11.43 -6.42
CA PHE A 433 -7.30 11.06 -6.20
C PHE A 433 -6.66 11.82 -5.01
N TYR A 434 -7.10 13.06 -4.78
CA TYR A 434 -6.58 13.98 -3.78
C TYR A 434 -7.72 14.53 -2.91
N PRO A 435 -8.26 13.72 -1.99
CA PRO A 435 -9.39 14.13 -1.17
C PRO A 435 -9.08 15.28 -0.21
N ALA A 436 -7.79 15.51 0.10
CA ALA A 436 -7.32 16.66 0.87
C ALA A 436 -6.93 17.86 -0.02
N GLY A 437 -7.17 17.76 -1.34
CA GLY A 437 -7.13 18.88 -2.28
C GLY A 437 -5.73 19.36 -2.64
N LEU A 438 -5.59 20.68 -2.76
CA LEU A 438 -4.35 21.34 -3.19
C LEU A 438 -3.79 22.13 -2.00
N GLN A 439 -2.64 21.72 -1.52
CA GLN A 439 -1.94 22.38 -0.43
C GLN A 439 -1.01 23.47 -0.99
N ALA A 440 -1.30 24.71 -0.60
CA ALA A 440 -0.37 25.81 -0.78
C ALA A 440 0.86 25.59 0.11
N VAL A 441 2.04 25.57 -0.49
CA VAL A 441 3.32 25.42 0.20
C VAL A 441 4.22 26.57 -0.22
N ASP A 442 4.74 27.31 0.76
CA ASP A 442 5.79 28.32 0.54
C ASP A 442 7.14 27.60 0.40
N PRO A 443 7.81 27.66 -0.78
CA PRO A 443 9.10 27.00 -0.97
C PRO A 443 10.16 27.39 0.06
N ALA A 444 10.13 28.63 0.58
CA ALA A 444 11.11 29.10 1.56
C ALA A 444 10.89 28.52 2.96
N ALA A 445 9.71 27.99 3.25
CA ALA A 445 9.38 27.35 4.52
C ALA A 445 9.73 25.86 4.55
N VAL A 446 10.11 25.27 3.41
CA VAL A 446 10.39 23.83 3.29
C VAL A 446 11.86 23.55 3.58
N VAL A 447 12.11 22.73 4.60
CA VAL A 447 13.41 22.11 4.83
C VAL A 447 13.52 20.90 3.89
N ALA A 448 14.52 20.88 3.00
CA ALA A 448 14.72 19.82 2.02
C ALA A 448 16.22 19.67 1.65
N PRO A 449 16.66 18.48 1.20
CA PRO A 449 18.05 18.27 0.79
C PRO A 449 18.38 18.89 -0.58
N GLY A 450 17.38 19.34 -1.34
CA GLY A 450 17.52 19.92 -2.67
C GLY A 450 16.65 21.16 -2.86
N ALA A 451 16.67 21.69 -4.08
CA ALA A 451 15.89 22.89 -4.41
C ALA A 451 14.38 22.64 -4.31
N VAL A 452 13.68 23.65 -3.79
CA VAL A 452 12.22 23.69 -3.75
C VAL A 452 11.74 24.77 -4.71
N LEU A 453 10.90 24.40 -5.67
CA LEU A 453 10.49 25.27 -6.78
C LEU A 453 8.97 25.42 -6.81
N ASP A 454 8.48 26.61 -7.13
CA ASP A 454 7.05 26.77 -7.47
C ASP A 454 6.73 26.10 -8.80
N TYR A 455 5.59 25.42 -8.88
CA TYR A 455 5.08 24.95 -10.17
C TYR A 455 4.59 26.13 -11.02
N ASP A 456 5.06 26.20 -12.26
CA ASP A 456 4.48 27.04 -13.32
C ASP A 456 3.17 26.43 -13.85
N VAL A 457 3.10 25.10 -13.93
CA VAL A 457 1.89 24.31 -14.18
C VAL A 457 1.78 23.25 -13.09
N LEU A 458 0.68 23.28 -12.33
CA LEU A 458 0.42 22.36 -11.23
C LEU A 458 0.44 20.89 -11.72
N PRO A 459 0.75 19.92 -10.83
CA PRO A 459 0.78 18.53 -11.21
C PRO A 459 -0.62 17.96 -11.52
N GLN A 460 -0.66 16.95 -12.39
CA GLN A 460 -1.81 16.09 -12.67
C GLN A 460 -3.15 16.85 -12.88
N GLN A 461 -4.24 16.39 -12.27
CA GLN A 461 -5.57 16.99 -12.44
C GLN A 461 -5.64 18.45 -11.97
N ALA A 462 -4.81 18.87 -11.00
CA ALA A 462 -4.73 20.28 -10.60
C ALA A 462 -4.18 21.16 -11.73
N GLY A 463 -3.17 20.69 -12.47
CA GLY A 463 -2.67 21.36 -13.68
C GLY A 463 -3.70 21.40 -14.80
N LEU A 464 -4.44 20.32 -15.02
CA LEU A 464 -5.52 20.31 -16.02
C LEU A 464 -6.63 21.31 -15.67
N LEU A 465 -7.02 21.39 -14.39
CA LEU A 465 -7.99 22.38 -13.90
C LEU A 465 -7.48 23.80 -14.08
N GLN A 466 -6.24 24.07 -13.68
CA GLN A 466 -5.56 25.35 -13.89
C GLN A 466 -5.69 25.77 -15.35
N LEU A 467 -5.20 24.95 -16.27
CA LEU A 467 -5.14 25.32 -17.69
C LEU A 467 -6.53 25.43 -18.36
N LEU A 468 -7.53 24.68 -17.89
CA LEU A 468 -8.94 24.85 -18.32
C LEU A 468 -9.50 26.19 -17.86
N LEU A 469 -9.28 26.56 -16.59
CA LEU A 469 -9.77 27.81 -16.01
C LEU A 469 -9.08 29.04 -16.65
N GLU A 470 -7.84 28.89 -17.11
CA GLU A 470 -7.13 29.90 -17.90
C GLU A 470 -7.59 30.00 -19.36
N GLY A 471 -8.41 29.05 -19.83
CA GLY A 471 -8.77 28.93 -21.24
C GLY A 471 -7.56 28.62 -22.14
N LYS A 472 -6.52 27.96 -21.60
CA LYS A 472 -5.40 27.41 -22.39
C LYS A 472 -5.72 26.00 -22.87
N LEU A 473 -6.53 25.26 -22.10
CA LEU A 473 -7.14 24.01 -22.53
C LEU A 473 -8.62 24.19 -22.84
N ARG A 474 -9.10 23.40 -23.80
CA ARG A 474 -10.53 23.15 -24.02
C ARG A 474 -10.80 21.66 -23.99
N TYR A 475 -11.70 21.21 -23.14
CA TYR A 475 -12.09 19.81 -23.08
C TYR A 475 -13.19 19.48 -24.11
N ASN A 476 -13.02 18.39 -24.86
CA ASN A 476 -14.00 17.90 -25.83
C ASN A 476 -13.99 16.37 -25.88
N LYS A 477 -15.15 15.74 -25.61
CA LYS A 477 -15.38 14.28 -25.79
C LYS A 477 -14.29 13.34 -25.25
N GLY A 478 -13.59 13.71 -24.18
CA GLY A 478 -12.57 12.86 -23.55
C GLY A 478 -11.13 13.33 -23.75
N SER A 479 -10.90 14.32 -24.63
CA SER A 479 -9.57 14.86 -24.93
C SER A 479 -9.47 16.34 -24.55
N PHE A 480 -8.25 16.80 -24.28
CA PHE A 480 -7.93 18.19 -23.96
C PHE A 480 -7.22 18.83 -25.16
N ALA A 481 -7.90 19.77 -25.82
CA ALA A 481 -7.27 20.59 -26.85
C ALA A 481 -6.41 21.68 -26.21
N ILE A 482 -5.12 21.74 -26.58
CA ILE A 482 -4.19 22.80 -26.18
C ILE A 482 -4.34 23.94 -27.18
N GLU A 483 -5.09 24.97 -26.81
CA GLU A 483 -5.47 26.07 -27.72
C GLU A 483 -4.50 27.25 -27.66
N ARG A 484 -3.69 27.32 -26.61
CA ARG A 484 -2.71 28.38 -26.38
C ARG A 484 -1.39 27.79 -25.86
N PRO A 485 -0.25 28.47 -26.07
CA PRO A 485 1.02 28.01 -25.52
C PRO A 485 0.94 27.81 -24.00
N ILE A 486 1.38 26.63 -23.55
CA ILE A 486 1.59 26.31 -22.12
C ILE A 486 3.08 26.02 -21.93
N ALA A 487 3.63 26.37 -20.77
CA ALA A 487 5.06 26.21 -20.51
C ALA A 487 5.48 24.73 -20.54
N ARG A 488 4.66 23.86 -19.93
CA ARG A 488 4.89 22.42 -19.83
C ARG A 488 3.59 21.64 -19.67
N PHE A 489 3.66 20.33 -19.86
CA PHE A 489 2.59 19.42 -19.44
C PHE A 489 2.49 19.35 -17.90
N PRO A 490 1.28 19.19 -17.33
CA PRO A 490 1.14 18.86 -15.92
C PRO A 490 1.96 17.62 -15.55
N ALA A 491 2.77 17.73 -14.50
CA ALA A 491 3.63 16.64 -14.07
C ALA A 491 2.81 15.40 -13.65
N GLY A 492 3.34 14.21 -13.94
CA GLY A 492 2.82 12.93 -13.45
C GLY A 492 1.49 12.44 -14.03
N LEU A 493 1.15 12.82 -15.26
CA LEU A 493 0.00 12.26 -16.00
C LEU A 493 0.26 10.81 -16.46
N ASN A 494 0.44 9.90 -15.50
CA ASN A 494 0.73 8.49 -15.69
C ASN A 494 -0.44 7.61 -15.23
N GLY A 495 -0.58 6.42 -15.82
CA GLY A 495 -1.57 5.42 -15.41
C GLY A 495 -2.99 5.99 -15.36
N ALA A 496 -3.64 5.93 -14.21
CA ALA A 496 -5.01 6.44 -14.04
C ALA A 496 -5.14 7.98 -14.19
N HIS A 497 -4.03 8.71 -14.25
CA HIS A 497 -4.00 10.17 -14.47
C HIS A 497 -3.75 10.54 -15.93
N SER A 498 -3.46 9.58 -16.82
CA SER A 498 -3.17 9.89 -18.23
C SER A 498 -4.41 10.41 -18.96
N VAL A 499 -4.20 11.34 -19.88
CA VAL A 499 -5.24 11.91 -20.73
C VAL A 499 -4.81 11.87 -22.19
N GLU A 500 -5.68 12.35 -23.07
CA GLU A 500 -5.33 12.63 -24.46
C GLU A 500 -5.28 14.14 -24.68
N PHE A 501 -4.20 14.62 -25.30
CA PHE A 501 -4.04 15.99 -25.72
C PHE A 501 -4.14 16.11 -27.25
N VAL A 502 -4.76 17.19 -27.70
CA VAL A 502 -4.77 17.60 -29.10
C VAL A 502 -4.13 19.00 -29.20
N LEU A 503 -2.96 19.09 -29.79
CA LEU A 503 -2.23 20.34 -29.97
C LEU A 503 -2.82 21.12 -31.15
N ALA A 504 -3.38 22.30 -30.90
CA ALA A 504 -3.98 23.12 -31.95
C ALA A 504 -2.91 23.62 -32.95
N GLU A 505 -3.37 23.93 -34.17
CA GLU A 505 -2.51 24.44 -35.25
C GLU A 505 -1.72 25.68 -34.80
N GLY A 506 -0.41 25.67 -35.03
CA GLY A 506 0.49 26.77 -34.67
C GLY A 506 0.83 26.91 -33.17
N VAL A 507 0.30 26.04 -32.29
CA VAL A 507 0.67 26.03 -30.87
C VAL A 507 1.95 25.20 -30.69
N PRO A 508 3.00 25.72 -30.04
CA PRO A 508 4.22 24.95 -29.80
C PRO A 508 3.97 23.78 -28.85
N LEU A 509 4.67 22.66 -29.08
CA LEU A 509 4.64 21.53 -28.16
C LEU A 509 5.15 21.96 -26.78
N PRO A 510 4.39 21.71 -25.70
CA PRO A 510 4.82 22.06 -24.34
C PRO A 510 6.12 21.38 -23.94
N GLY A 511 6.87 22.00 -23.02
CA GLY A 511 8.00 21.35 -22.37
C GLY A 511 7.59 20.23 -21.40
N GLY A 512 8.59 19.58 -20.81
CA GLY A 512 8.38 18.51 -19.82
C GLY A 512 7.89 17.20 -20.43
N SER A 513 7.39 16.30 -19.58
CA SER A 513 6.89 14.98 -20.00
C SER A 513 5.37 14.92 -19.91
N ALA A 514 4.71 14.47 -20.99
CA ALA A 514 3.28 14.14 -20.98
C ALA A 514 2.97 12.85 -20.18
N GLY A 515 3.99 12.17 -19.66
CA GLY A 515 3.82 10.92 -18.92
C GLY A 515 3.34 9.78 -19.81
N HIS A 516 2.24 9.15 -19.43
CA HIS A 516 1.55 8.14 -20.25
C HIS A 516 0.47 8.76 -21.14
N SER A 517 0.30 10.08 -21.12
CA SER A 517 -0.67 10.78 -21.97
C SER A 517 -0.18 10.80 -23.42
N ASP A 518 -1.14 10.72 -24.35
CA ASP A 518 -0.85 10.84 -25.78
C ASP A 518 -1.14 12.27 -26.24
N VAL A 519 -0.32 12.76 -27.18
CA VAL A 519 -0.38 14.12 -27.71
C VAL A 519 -0.46 14.01 -29.23
N TYR A 520 -1.54 14.51 -29.81
CA TYR A 520 -1.77 14.49 -31.25
C TYR A 520 -1.73 15.89 -31.84
N SER A 521 -1.21 16.04 -33.06
CA SER A 521 -1.31 17.28 -33.83
C SER A 521 -2.72 17.42 -34.40
N ALA A 522 -3.39 18.56 -34.19
CA ALA A 522 -4.65 18.86 -34.86
C ALA A 522 -4.48 19.08 -36.37
N GLU A 523 -3.30 19.54 -36.80
CA GLU A 523 -3.00 19.86 -38.20
C GLU A 523 -2.76 18.58 -39.02
N THR A 524 -1.98 17.66 -38.49
CA THR A 524 -1.54 16.46 -39.23
C THR A 524 -2.23 15.17 -38.77
N GLY A 525 -2.86 15.17 -37.59
CA GLY A 525 -3.38 13.97 -36.95
C GLY A 525 -2.30 13.05 -36.40
N GLU A 526 -1.02 13.41 -36.52
CA GLU A 526 0.11 12.58 -36.08
C GLU A 526 0.26 12.59 -34.56
N CYS A 527 0.66 11.46 -34.01
CA CYS A 527 1.00 11.31 -32.60
C CYS A 527 2.42 11.89 -32.38
N LEU A 528 2.50 13.01 -31.66
CA LEU A 528 3.73 13.75 -31.41
C LEU A 528 4.51 13.19 -30.22
N GLN A 529 3.80 12.71 -29.20
CA GLN A 529 4.37 12.15 -27.96
C GLN A 529 3.32 11.28 -27.26
N GLY A 530 3.73 10.16 -26.66
CA GLY A 530 2.81 9.32 -25.90
C GLY A 530 3.18 7.84 -25.88
N ALA A 531 2.55 7.10 -24.97
CA ALA A 531 2.79 5.66 -24.82
C ALA A 531 2.24 4.85 -26.02
N ARG A 532 1.24 5.39 -26.72
CA ARG A 532 0.58 4.75 -27.88
C ARG A 532 1.05 5.29 -29.22
N CYS A 533 1.98 6.25 -29.26
CA CYS A 533 2.55 6.71 -30.52
C CYS A 533 3.36 5.59 -31.21
N PRO A 534 3.24 5.44 -32.54
CA PRO A 534 4.13 4.55 -33.30
C PRO A 534 5.59 4.98 -33.08
N ARG A 535 6.47 4.03 -32.78
CA ARG A 535 7.91 4.28 -32.63
C ARG A 535 8.64 4.31 -33.96
#